data_AF-A0A451ADI9-F1
#
_entry.id   AF-A0A451ADI9-F1
#
_cell.length_a   1.000
_cell.length_b   1.000
_cell.length_c   1.000
_cell.angle_alpha   90.00
_cell.angle_beta   90.00
_cell.angle_gamma   90.00
#
_symmetry.space_group_name_H-M   'P 1'
#
loop_
_entity.id
_entity.type
_entity.pdbx_description
1 polymer ?
#
loop_
_entity_poly.entity_id
_entity_poly.type
_entity_poly.pdbx_seq_one_letter_code
_entity_poly.pdbx_strand_id
1 'polypeptide(L)'
;MSDVNAESTTQEFPAIQKPFTKSQLISTLAEGTGLTKKDITSVFDELSFLISQHLRGDGVGEFTLPGILKIRTVYKPATEERVGILALTGKETVFKAKPAKMDVKISALVGLKEMAQQGLSEMKE
;
A
#
# COMPACT_ATOMS: atom_id res chain seq x y z
N MET A 1 36.75 -9.34 9.93
CA MET A 1 35.66 -8.40 9.66
C MET A 1 34.73 -9.12 8.72
N SER A 2 33.50 -9.38 9.17
CA SER A 2 32.64 -10.45 8.68
C SER A 2 31.59 -9.88 7.74
N ASP A 3 31.67 -10.19 6.45
CA ASP A 3 30.56 -10.00 5.51
C ASP A 3 29.73 -11.28 5.50
N VAL A 4 28.63 -11.27 6.25
CA VAL A 4 27.60 -12.33 6.25
C VAL A 4 26.61 -11.97 5.15
N ASN A 5 26.83 -12.50 3.95
CA ASN A 5 25.84 -12.54 2.89
C ASN A 5 24.81 -13.62 3.25
N ALA A 6 23.64 -13.20 3.71
CA ALA A 6 22.54 -14.10 4.06
C ALA A 6 21.99 -14.76 2.79
N GLU A 7 22.06 -16.09 2.76
CA GLU A 7 21.56 -16.96 1.71
C GLU A 7 20.06 -16.70 1.45
N SER A 8 19.73 -16.26 0.23
CA SER A 8 18.36 -16.14 -0.25
C SER A 8 17.84 -17.52 -0.63
N THR A 9 17.24 -18.23 0.32
CA THR A 9 16.49 -19.45 0.05
C THR A 9 15.24 -19.10 -0.75
N THR A 10 15.30 -19.26 -2.08
CA THR A 10 14.14 -19.19 -2.97
C THR A 10 13.25 -20.41 -2.69
N GLN A 11 12.31 -20.27 -1.76
CA GLN A 11 11.21 -21.20 -1.63
C GLN A 11 10.18 -20.87 -2.72
N GLU A 12 9.97 -21.81 -3.66
CA GLU A 12 8.94 -21.69 -4.68
C GLU A 12 7.56 -21.78 -4.01
N PHE A 13 6.93 -20.63 -3.81
CA PHE A 13 5.54 -20.56 -3.35
C PHE A 13 4.63 -20.49 -4.58
N PRO A 14 3.70 -21.45 -4.75
CA PRO A 14 2.76 -21.40 -5.87
C PRO A 14 1.92 -20.13 -5.80
N ALA A 15 1.52 -19.61 -6.97
CA ALA A 15 0.70 -18.41 -7.06
C ALA A 15 -0.59 -18.56 -6.23
N ILE A 16 -0.85 -17.57 -5.37
CA ILE A 16 -2.03 -17.54 -4.51
C ILE A 16 -3.27 -17.23 -5.36
N GLN A 17 -4.13 -18.21 -5.57
CA GLN A 17 -5.30 -18.09 -6.45
C GLN A 17 -6.53 -17.45 -5.79
N LYS A 18 -6.54 -17.32 -4.45
CA LYS A 18 -7.65 -16.74 -3.68
C LYS A 18 -7.16 -15.66 -2.74
N PRO A 19 -7.87 -14.53 -2.60
CA PRO A 19 -7.47 -13.48 -1.67
C PRO A 19 -7.48 -14.03 -0.25
N PHE A 20 -6.39 -13.81 0.48
CA PHE A 20 -6.33 -14.18 1.89
C PHE A 20 -7.20 -13.27 2.74
N THR A 21 -7.88 -13.87 3.73
CA THR A 21 -8.46 -13.15 4.85
C THR A 21 -7.35 -12.71 5.82
N LYS A 22 -7.62 -11.71 6.68
CA LYS A 22 -6.65 -11.20 7.67
C LYS A 22 -6.04 -12.33 8.52
N SER A 23 -6.85 -13.31 8.93
CA SER A 23 -6.41 -14.45 9.73
C SER A 23 -5.50 -15.41 8.97
N GLN A 24 -5.78 -15.64 7.68
CA GLN A 24 -4.96 -16.48 6.81
C GLN A 24 -3.59 -15.85 6.58
N LEU A 25 -3.53 -14.55 6.30
CA LEU A 25 -2.27 -13.83 6.10
C LEU A 25 -1.37 -13.89 7.35
N ILE A 26 -1.93 -13.67 8.54
CA ILE A 26 -1.16 -13.77 9.80
C ILE A 26 -0.67 -15.21 10.02
N SER A 27 -1.46 -16.22 9.66
CA SER A 27 -1.07 -17.63 9.83
C SER A 27 0.05 -18.03 8.87
N THR A 28 -0.03 -17.65 7.59
CA THR A 28 1.05 -17.90 6.61
C THR A 28 2.34 -17.19 6.98
N LEU A 29 2.26 -15.95 7.49
CA LEU A 29 3.44 -15.23 7.97
C LEU A 29 4.05 -15.87 9.21
N ALA A 30 3.22 -16.40 10.12
CA ALA A 30 3.70 -17.13 11.30
C ALA A 30 4.44 -18.41 10.89
N GLU A 31 3.90 -19.14 9.91
CA GLU A 31 4.53 -20.34 9.35
C GLU A 31 5.87 -20.03 8.67
N GLY A 32 5.94 -18.95 7.87
CA GLY A 32 7.15 -18.58 7.14
C GLY A 32 8.26 -17.93 7.98
N THR A 33 7.91 -17.23 9.06
CA THR A 33 8.89 -16.51 9.92
C THR A 33 9.21 -17.25 11.21
N GLY A 34 8.43 -18.28 11.56
CA GLY A 34 8.52 -18.98 12.85
C GLY A 34 8.08 -18.12 14.05
N LEU A 35 7.52 -16.94 13.83
CA LEU A 35 7.04 -16.04 14.89
C LEU A 35 5.64 -16.41 15.36
N THR A 36 5.30 -16.02 16.58
CA THR A 36 3.93 -16.22 17.07
C THR A 36 2.96 -15.29 16.36
N LYS A 37 1.69 -15.72 16.22
CA LYS A 37 0.62 -14.89 15.64
C LYS A 37 0.44 -13.55 16.39
N LYS A 38 0.76 -13.52 17.69
CA LYS A 38 0.69 -12.33 18.54
C LYS A 38 1.77 -11.32 18.16
N ASP A 39 3.00 -11.79 17.92
CA ASP A 39 4.12 -10.92 17.57
C ASP A 39 3.89 -10.29 16.19
N ILE A 40 3.41 -11.07 15.23
CA ILE A 40 3.08 -10.56 13.88
C ILE A 40 1.96 -9.51 13.95
N THR A 41 0.94 -9.74 14.76
CA THR A 41 -0.13 -8.74 14.95
C THR A 41 0.45 -7.45 15.53
N SER A 42 1.33 -7.57 16.53
CA SER A 42 2.00 -6.42 17.16
C SER A 42 2.87 -5.64 16.17
N VAL A 43 3.57 -6.32 15.26
CA VAL A 43 4.34 -5.67 14.18
C VAL A 43 3.43 -4.88 13.24
N PHE A 44 2.27 -5.42 12.86
CA PHE A 44 1.33 -4.71 12.00
C PHE A 44 0.70 -3.50 12.71
N ASP A 45 0.42 -3.60 14.01
CA ASP A 45 -0.12 -2.51 14.80
C ASP A 45 0.92 -1.38 14.93
N GLU A 46 2.18 -1.71 15.24
CA GLU A 46 3.27 -0.73 15.31
C GLU A 46 3.56 -0.09 13.95
N LEU A 47 3.56 -0.89 12.88
CA LEU A 47 3.70 -0.37 11.52
C LEU A 47 2.57 0.61 11.17
N SER A 48 1.34 0.29 11.54
CA SER A 48 0.18 1.16 11.34
C SER A 48 0.32 2.46 12.15
N PHE A 49 0.83 2.38 13.38
CA PHE A 49 1.10 3.54 14.22
C PHE A 49 2.16 4.45 13.60
N LEU A 50 3.29 3.89 13.16
CA LEU A 50 4.36 4.65 12.48
C LEU A 50 3.86 5.31 11.19
N ILE A 51 3.07 4.60 10.38
CA ILE A 51 2.46 5.17 9.17
C ILE A 51 1.54 6.34 9.54
N SER A 52 0.71 6.20 10.59
CA SER A 52 -0.18 7.28 11.03
C SER A 52 0.57 8.55 11.43
N GLN A 53 1.74 8.40 12.07
CA GLN A 53 2.61 9.51 12.46
C GLN A 53 3.22 10.22 11.25
N HIS A 54 3.63 9.46 10.22
CA HIS A 54 4.23 10.01 9.00
C HIS A 54 3.20 10.70 8.10
N LEU A 55 1.96 10.19 8.05
CA LEU A 55 0.89 10.73 7.20
C LEU A 55 0.11 11.89 7.82
N ARG A 56 0.36 12.22 9.09
CA ARG A 56 -0.27 13.35 9.76
C ARG A 56 0.10 14.66 9.05
N GLY A 57 -0.76 15.67 9.11
CA GLY A 57 -0.59 16.92 8.36
C GLY A 57 0.64 17.76 8.77
N ASP A 58 1.15 17.53 9.98
CA ASP A 58 2.41 18.06 10.53
C ASP A 58 3.61 17.10 10.35
N GLY A 59 3.36 15.90 9.81
CA GLY A 59 4.38 14.91 9.54
C GLY A 59 5.08 15.15 8.20
N VAL A 60 5.96 14.21 7.83
CA VAL A 60 6.74 14.27 6.58
C VAL A 60 5.82 14.17 5.34
N GLY A 61 4.61 13.62 5.49
CA GLY A 61 3.64 13.46 4.39
C GLY A 61 4.00 12.33 3.41
N GLU A 62 5.11 11.65 3.64
CA GLU A 62 5.57 10.52 2.84
C GLU A 62 6.05 9.38 3.73
N PHE A 63 5.71 8.15 3.36
CA PHE A 63 6.20 6.93 3.97
C PHE A 63 6.67 5.96 2.89
N THR A 64 7.88 5.43 3.02
CA THR A 64 8.42 4.46 2.06
C THR A 64 8.65 3.15 2.77
N LEU A 65 7.96 2.10 2.33
CA LEU A 65 8.26 0.74 2.72
C LEU A 65 9.27 0.18 1.71
N PRO A 66 10.53 -0.05 2.10
CA PRO A 66 11.57 -0.48 1.17
C PRO A 66 11.15 -1.73 0.39
N GLY A 67 11.41 -1.72 -0.92
CA GLY A 67 11.11 -2.85 -1.82
C GLY A 67 9.65 -2.98 -2.28
N ILE A 68 8.68 -2.38 -1.57
CA ILE A 68 7.24 -2.62 -1.84
C ILE A 68 6.57 -1.36 -2.39
N LEU A 69 6.38 -0.34 -1.56
CA LEU A 69 5.51 0.79 -1.88
C LEU A 69 5.94 2.11 -1.24
N LYS A 70 5.51 3.19 -1.87
CA LYS A 70 5.59 4.55 -1.35
C LYS A 70 4.18 5.11 -1.14
N ILE A 71 3.90 5.60 0.06
CA ILE A 71 2.66 6.29 0.43
C ILE A 71 2.96 7.78 0.49
N ARG A 72 2.13 8.60 -0.15
CA ARG A 72 2.20 10.07 -0.08
C ARG A 72 0.84 10.65 0.27
N THR A 73 0.83 11.68 1.11
CA THR A 73 -0.36 12.50 1.31
C THR A 73 -0.37 13.68 0.36
N VAL A 74 -1.53 14.00 -0.17
CA VAL A 74 -1.74 15.12 -1.09
C VAL A 74 -2.85 15.97 -0.52
N TYR A 75 -2.50 17.20 -0.15
CA TYR A 75 -3.49 18.19 0.27
C TYR A 75 -4.37 18.58 -0.93
N LYS A 76 -5.69 18.43 -0.77
CA LYS A 76 -6.69 18.96 -1.69
C LYS A 76 -7.38 20.15 -1.02
N PRO A 77 -7.24 21.36 -1.60
CA PRO A 77 -7.88 22.55 -1.05
C PRO A 77 -9.40 22.45 -1.14
N ALA A 78 -10.08 23.23 -0.30
CA ALA A 78 -11.52 23.37 -0.37
C ALA A 78 -11.94 23.89 -1.74
N THR A 79 -12.97 23.28 -2.32
CA THR A 79 -13.57 23.76 -3.57
C THR A 79 -14.92 24.34 -3.26
N GLU A 80 -15.15 25.60 -3.62
CA GLU A 80 -16.42 26.28 -3.41
C GLU A 80 -17.54 25.70 -4.27
N GLU A 81 -18.78 26.07 -3.92
CA GLU A 81 -19.93 25.73 -4.74
C GLU A 81 -19.83 26.41 -6.09
N ARG A 82 -20.01 25.64 -7.17
CA ARG A 82 -19.98 26.18 -8.54
C ARG A 82 -21.08 25.59 -9.39
N VAL A 83 -21.68 26.41 -10.23
CA VAL A 83 -22.60 25.94 -11.28
C VAL A 83 -21.76 25.51 -12.47
N GLY A 84 -22.04 24.33 -13.02
CA GLY A 84 -21.34 23.86 -14.21
C GLY A 84 -22.15 22.83 -14.98
N ILE A 85 -21.76 22.63 -16.24
CA ILE A 85 -22.40 21.66 -17.12
C ILE A 85 -21.79 20.29 -16.83
N LEU A 86 -22.63 19.31 -16.50
CA LEU A 86 -22.18 17.93 -16.34
C LEU A 86 -21.92 17.31 -17.71
N ALA A 87 -20.66 17.03 -18.04
CA ALA A 87 -20.24 16.49 -19.34
C ALA A 87 -20.99 15.21 -19.77
N LEU A 88 -21.55 14.46 -18.82
CA LEU A 88 -22.30 13.23 -19.09
C LEU A 88 -23.75 13.48 -19.55
N THR A 89 -24.37 14.60 -19.14
CA THR A 89 -25.83 14.82 -19.32
C THR A 89 -26.16 16.16 -19.95
N GLY A 90 -25.18 17.06 -20.13
CA GLY A 90 -25.35 18.37 -20.74
C GLY A 90 -26.23 19.35 -19.96
N LYS A 91 -26.73 18.96 -18.78
CA LYS A 91 -27.55 19.80 -17.91
C LYS A 91 -26.67 20.60 -16.95
N GLU A 92 -27.10 21.82 -16.66
CA GLU A 92 -26.51 22.63 -15.59
C GLU A 92 -26.80 21.97 -14.24
N THR A 93 -25.75 21.73 -13.47
CA THR A 93 -25.85 21.19 -12.12
C THR A 93 -25.01 22.03 -11.16
N VAL A 94 -25.49 22.15 -9.93
CA VAL A 94 -24.79 22.82 -8.85
C VAL A 94 -23.84 21.82 -8.21
N PHE A 95 -22.53 22.02 -8.39
CA PHE A 95 -21.50 21.25 -7.71
C PHE A 95 -21.34 21.78 -6.30
N LYS A 96 -21.82 21.02 -5.32
CA LYS A 96 -21.69 21.34 -3.89
C LYS A 96 -20.23 21.58 -3.50
N ALA A 97 -20.04 22.49 -2.56
CA ALA A 97 -18.74 22.73 -1.95
C ALA A 97 -18.17 21.43 -1.36
N LYS A 98 -16.85 21.25 -1.51
CA LYS A 98 -16.11 20.14 -0.91
C LYS A 98 -15.10 20.71 0.07
N PRO A 99 -15.07 20.22 1.33
CA PRO A 99 -14.10 20.69 2.31
C PRO A 99 -12.68 20.28 1.92
N ALA A 100 -11.70 20.98 2.49
CA ALA A 100 -10.30 20.61 2.35
C ALA A 100 -10.08 19.20 2.93
N LYS A 101 -9.29 18.39 2.24
CA LYS A 101 -9.00 17.01 2.67
C LYS A 101 -7.61 16.57 2.27
N MET A 102 -7.05 15.64 3.03
CA MET A 102 -5.81 14.95 2.69
C MET A 102 -6.18 13.67 1.95
N ASP A 103 -5.75 13.55 0.69
CA ASP A 103 -5.88 12.31 -0.06
C ASP A 103 -4.58 11.49 0.06
N VAL A 104 -4.71 10.16 0.19
CA VAL A 104 -3.57 9.25 0.24
C VAL A 104 -3.35 8.63 -1.13
N LYS A 105 -2.14 8.74 -1.66
CA LYS A 105 -1.72 8.07 -2.90
C LYS A 105 -0.67 7.02 -2.59
N ILE A 106 -0.86 5.83 -3.14
CA ILE A 106 0.11 4.73 -3.03
C ILE A 106 0.73 4.54 -4.41
N SER A 107 2.05 4.43 -4.46
CA SER A 107 2.84 4.18 -5.66
C SER A 107 3.70 2.95 -5.47
N ALA A 108 3.65 2.02 -6.42
CA ALA A 108 4.53 0.84 -6.43
C ALA A 108 5.97 1.23 -6.79
N LEU A 109 6.93 0.71 -6.02
CA LEU A 109 8.35 0.86 -6.32
C LEU A 109 8.81 -0.14 -7.39
N VAL A 110 10.07 -0.02 -7.81
CA VAL A 110 10.66 -0.85 -8.88
C VAL A 110 10.60 -2.34 -8.53
N GLY A 111 10.99 -2.72 -7.31
CA GLY A 111 10.99 -4.12 -6.87
C GLY A 111 9.64 -4.81 -7.00
N LEU A 112 8.54 -4.14 -6.61
CA LEU A 112 7.20 -4.72 -6.74
C LEU A 112 6.76 -4.87 -8.22
N LYS A 113 7.17 -3.93 -9.08
CA LYS A 113 6.88 -4.01 -10.52
C LYS A 113 7.63 -5.16 -11.18
N GLU A 114 8.86 -5.41 -10.76
CA GLU A 114 9.68 -6.53 -11.25
C GLU A 114 9.08 -7.87 -10.84
N MET A 115 8.67 -8.03 -9.57
CA MET A 115 7.98 -9.23 -9.08
C MET A 115 6.69 -9.53 -9.88
N ALA A 116 5.91 -8.49 -10.21
CA ALA A 116 4.72 -8.64 -11.03
C ALA A 116 5.06 -9.06 -12.49
N GLN A 117 6.19 -8.60 -13.01
CA GLN A 117 6.64 -8.93 -14.35
C GLN A 117 7.17 -10.37 -14.44
N GLN A 118 7.81 -10.88 -13.38
CA GLN A 118 8.26 -12.28 -13.28
C GLN A 118 7.09 -13.26 -13.43
N GLY A 119 5.98 -13.01 -12.73
CA GLY A 119 4.77 -13.83 -12.88
C GLY A 119 4.18 -13.80 -14.30
N LEU A 120 4.41 -12.73 -15.07
CA LEU A 120 3.98 -12.66 -16.48
C LEU A 120 4.90 -13.47 -17.42
N SER A 121 6.20 -13.58 -17.11
CA SER A 121 7.11 -14.45 -17.87
C SER A 121 6.84 -15.93 -17.63
N GLU A 122 6.58 -16.33 -16.38
CA GLU A 122 6.30 -17.72 -16.00
C GLU A 122 4.97 -18.26 -16.59
N MET A 123 4.04 -17.37 -16.95
CA MET A 123 2.79 -17.75 -17.63
C MET A 123 2.93 -17.90 -19.15
N LYS A 124 4.02 -17.40 -19.74
CA LYS A 124 4.27 -17.43 -21.19
C LYS A 124 5.17 -18.59 -21.61
N GLU A 125 5.88 -19.18 -20.66
CA GLU A 125 6.64 -20.42 -20.80
C GLU A 125 5.71 -21.62 -20.53
#